data_AF-A0AAP5M7G8-F1
#
_entry.id   AF-A0AAP5M7G8-F1
#
_cell.length_a   1.000
_cell.length_b   1.000
_cell.length_c   1.000
_cell.angle_alpha   90.00
_cell.angle_beta   90.00
_cell.angle_gamma   90.00
#
_symmetry.space_group_name_H-M   'P 1'
#
loop_
_entity.id
_entity.type
_entity.pdbx_description
1 polymer ?
#
loop_
_entity_poly.entity_id
_entity_poly.type
_entity_poly.pdbx_seq_one_letter_code
_entity_poly.pdbx_strand_id
1 'polypeptide(L)' 'MFEGFWDNVSRYLRYFITTLLGVLLNTFSPLAPLLKRPVTFVALLGFFVGGLVFISLTLRAMLGLGSI' A
#
# COMPACT_ATOMS: atom_id res chain seq x y z
N MET A 1 8.80 15.42 -36.44
CA MET A 1 9.77 14.85 -35.47
C MET A 1 9.12 14.33 -34.18
N PHE A 2 8.07 14.96 -33.65
CA PHE A 2 7.38 14.50 -32.41
C PHE A 2 6.00 13.87 -32.65
N GLU A 3 5.65 13.59 -33.89
CA GLU A 3 4.37 12.97 -34.22
C GLU A 3 4.31 11.56 -33.60
N GLY A 4 3.28 11.28 -32.80
CA GLY A 4 3.14 10.02 -32.06
C GLY A 4 3.97 9.87 -30.78
N PHE A 5 4.89 10.79 -30.46
CA PHE A 5 5.70 10.70 -29.22
C PHE A 5 4.81 10.72 -27.97
N TRP A 6 3.94 11.71 -27.86
CA TRP A 6 3.04 11.86 -26.71
C TRP A 6 1.99 10.74 -26.62
N ASP A 7 1.55 10.20 -27.76
CA ASP A 7 0.65 9.04 -27.79
C ASP A 7 1.34 7.83 -27.15
N ASN A 8 2.60 7.55 -27.54
CA ASN A 8 3.39 6.49 -26.97
C ASN A 8 3.64 6.68 -25.46
N VAL A 9 4.00 7.88 -25.01
CA VAL A 9 4.18 8.18 -23.58
C VAL A 9 2.90 7.91 -22.80
N SER A 10 1.74 8.33 -23.33
CA SER A 10 0.45 8.09 -22.68
C SER A 10 0.11 6.59 -22.59
N ARG A 11 0.51 5.78 -23.58
CA ARG A 11 0.33 4.32 -23.55
C ARG A 11 1.14 3.67 -22.45
N TYR A 12 2.41 4.06 -22.27
CA TYR A 12 3.23 3.54 -21.18
C TYR A 12 2.62 3.84 -19.82
N LEU A 13 2.09 5.04 -19.61
CA LEU A 13 1.40 5.38 -18.37
C LEU A 13 0.17 4.49 -18.15
N ARG A 14 -0.64 4.27 -19.20
CA ARG A 14 -1.79 3.36 -19.12
C ARG A 14 -1.37 1.94 -18.77
N TYR A 15 -0.34 1.40 -19.44
CA TYR A 15 0.19 0.05 -19.16
C TYR A 15 0.73 -0.06 -17.74
N PHE A 16 1.42 0.97 -17.25
CA PHE A 16 1.90 1.01 -15.89
C PHE A 16 0.75 0.95 -14.89
N ILE A 17 -0.27 1.79 -15.06
CA ILE A 17 -1.44 1.81 -14.18
C ILE A 17 -2.18 0.47 -14.21
N THR A 18 -2.44 -0.10 -15.39
CA THR A 18 -3.15 -1.39 -15.48
C THR A 18 -2.34 -2.53 -14.86
N THR A 19 -1.03 -2.55 -15.07
CA THR A 19 -0.15 -3.57 -14.49
C THR A 19 -0.07 -3.41 -12.98
N LEU A 20 0.10 -2.19 -12.49
CA LEU A 20 0.14 -1.87 -11.07
C LEU A 20 -1.19 -2.27 -10.40
N LEU A 21 -2.33 -1.92 -10.99
CA LEU A 21 -3.64 -2.33 -10.48
C LEU A 21 -3.79 -3.85 -10.45
N GLY A 22 -3.37 -4.55 -11.51
CA GLY A 22 -3.39 -6.01 -11.54
C GLY A 22 -2.55 -6.63 -10.43
N VAL A 23 -1.34 -6.11 -10.20
CA VAL A 23 -0.44 -6.54 -9.12
C VAL A 23 -1.05 -6.25 -7.75
N LEU A 24 -1.57 -5.04 -7.51
CA LEU A 24 -2.18 -4.67 -6.24
C LEU A 24 -3.40 -5.55 -5.94
N LEU A 25 -4.31 -5.72 -6.90
CA LEU A 25 -5.51 -6.55 -6.72
C LEU A 25 -5.14 -8.01 -6.46
N ASN A 26 -4.18 -8.56 -7.18
CA ASN A 26 -3.73 -9.94 -6.96
C ASN A 26 -3.06 -10.12 -5.59
N THR A 27 -2.17 -9.20 -5.22
CA THR A 27 -1.43 -9.22 -3.95
C THR A 27 -2.38 -9.14 -2.75
N PHE A 28 -3.42 -8.29 -2.83
CA PHE A 28 -4.35 -8.07 -1.72
C PHE A 28 -5.63 -8.93 -1.79
N SER A 29 -5.88 -9.65 -2.88
CA SER A 29 -7.02 -10.56 -3.03
C SER A 29 -7.19 -11.54 -1.86
N PRO A 30 -6.12 -12.17 -1.32
CA PRO A 30 -6.23 -13.07 -0.17
C PRO A 30 -6.75 -12.41 1.10
N LEU A 31 -6.66 -11.08 1.23
CA LEU A 31 -7.17 -10.35 2.39
C LEU A 31 -8.69 -10.12 2.32
N ALA A 32 -9.29 -10.13 1.13
CA ALA A 32 -10.72 -9.92 0.94
C ALA A 32 -11.63 -10.81 1.81
N PRO A 33 -11.41 -12.14 1.97
CA PRO A 33 -12.22 -12.96 2.86
C PRO A 33 -12.07 -12.58 4.35
N LEU A 34 -10.92 -12.05 4.77
CA LEU A 34 -10.68 -11.62 6.16
C LEU A 34 -11.52 -10.40 6.54
N LEU A 35 -11.86 -9.56 5.55
CA LEU A 35 -12.73 -8.39 5.77
C LEU A 35 -14.20 -8.79 6.00
N LYS A 36 -14.61 -10.01 5.63
CA LYS A 36 -16.02 -10.47 5.71
C LYS A 36 -16.43 -10.94 7.10
N ARG A 37 -15.49 -11.29 7.97
CA ARG A 37 -15.78 -11.72 9.35
C ARG A 37 -15.29 -10.66 10.33
N PRO A 38 -16.12 -10.23 11.30
CA PRO A 38 -15.78 -9.10 12.18
C PRO A 38 -14.51 -9.35 12.99
N VAL A 39 -14.31 -10.57 13.47
CA VAL A 39 -13.12 -10.95 14.26
C VAL A 39 -11.83 -10.84 13.44
N THR A 40 -11.80 -11.40 12.23
CA THR A 40 -10.62 -11.34 11.37
C THR A 40 -10.36 -9.94 10.84
N PHE A 41 -11.41 -9.15 10.63
CA PHE A 41 -11.29 -7.75 10.25
C PHE A 41 -10.61 -6.93 11.35
N VAL A 42 -11.07 -7.06 12.60
CA VAL A 42 -10.45 -6.38 13.75
C VAL A 42 -9.01 -6.84 13.95
N ALA A 43 -8.74 -8.13 13.80
CA ALA A 43 -7.37 -8.65 13.89
C ALA A 43 -6.46 -8.06 12.81
N LEU A 44 -6.94 -7.98 11.56
CA LEU A 44 -6.19 -7.39 10.45
C LEU A 44 -5.93 -5.90 10.68
N LEU A 45 -6.95 -5.16 11.11
CA LEU A 45 -6.81 -3.74 11.43
C LEU A 45 -5.83 -3.51 12.59
N GLY A 46 -5.94 -4.30 13.65
CA GLY A 46 -5.03 -4.27 14.80
C GLY A 46 -3.58 -4.57 14.41
N PHE A 47 -3.37 -5.52 13.49
CA PHE A 47 -2.04 -5.81 12.94
C PHE A 47 -1.44 -4.59 12.22
N PHE A 48 -2.20 -3.95 11.33
CA PHE A 48 -1.71 -2.77 10.59
C PHE A 48 -1.47 -1.56 11.50
N VAL A 49 -2.45 -1.22 12.35
CA VAL A 49 -2.34 -0.09 13.29
C VAL A 49 -1.21 -0.34 14.28
N GLY A 50 -1.16 -1.53 14.88
CA GLY A 50 -0.11 -1.92 15.81
C GLY A 50 1.28 -1.90 15.17
N GLY A 51 1.41 -2.38 13.93
CA GLY A 51 2.66 -2.30 13.17
C GLY A 51 3.10 -0.86 12.90
N LEU A 52 2.19 0.01 12.47
CA LEU A 52 2.49 1.43 12.24
C LEU A 52 2.88 2.16 13.53
N VAL A 53 2.17 1.89 14.63
CA VAL A 53 2.50 2.44 15.95
C VAL A 53 3.87 1.94 16.40
N PHE A 54 4.13 0.64 16.27
CA PHE A 54 5.42 0.04 16.64
C PHE A 54 6.58 0.67 15.86
N ILE A 55 6.46 0.78 14.53
CA ILE A 55 7.46 1.43 13.68
C ILE A 55 7.64 2.88 14.09
N SER A 56 6.53 3.62 14.30
CA SER A 56 6.57 5.03 14.66
C SER A 56 7.27 5.25 16.02
N LEU A 57 6.95 4.44 17.02
CA LEU A 57 7.59 4.50 18.33
C LEU A 57 9.08 4.15 18.25
N THR A 58 9.43 3.14 17.47
CA THR A 58 10.82 2.73 17.25
C THR A 58 11.62 3.86 16.60
N LEU A 59 11.10 4.45 15.52
CA LEU A 59 11.74 5.58 14.84
C LEU A 59 11.86 6.79 15.77
N ARG A 60 10.82 7.11 16.56
CA ARG A 60 10.89 8.20 17.54
C ARG A 60 11.97 7.97 18.58
N ALA A 61 12.12 6.74 19.08
CA ALA A 61 13.17 6.37 20.02
C ALA A 61 14.56 6.51 19.37
N MET A 62 14.74 6.01 18.15
CA MET A 62 16.00 6.13 17.39
C MET A 62 16.38 7.58 17.09
N LEU A 63 15.40 8.44 16.84
CA LEU A 63 15.60 9.86 16.54
C LEU A 63 15.69 10.75 17.80
N GLY A 64 15.60 10.17 19.01
CA GLY A 64 15.62 10.94 20.26
C GLY A 64 14.40 11.86 20.44
N LEU A 65 13.28 11.57 19.78
CA LEU A 65 12.02 12.33 19.83
C LEU A 65 11.06 11.83 20.93
N GLY A 66 11.58 11.03 21.87
CA GLY A 66 10.90 10.69 23.11
C GLY A 66 10.95 11.89 24.05
N SER A 67 9.81 12.26 24.63
CA SER A 67 9.75 13.39 25.57
C SER A 67 10.72 13.19 26.73
N ILE A 68 11.53 14.22 27.02
CA ILE A 68 12.16 14.44 28.33
C ILE A 68 11.07 14.77 29.33
#